data_AF-A0A3N1YGR9-F1
#
_entry.id   AF-A0A3N1YGR9-F1
#
_cell.length_a   1.000
_cell.length_b   1.000
_cell.length_c   1.000
_cell.angle_alpha   90.00
_cell.angle_beta   90.00
_cell.angle_gamma   90.00
#
_symmetry.space_group_name_H-M   'P 1'
#
loop_
_entity.id
_entity.type
_entity.pdbx_description
1 polymer ?
#
loop_
_entity_poly.entity_id
_entity_poly.type
_entity_poly.pdbx_seq_one_letter_code
_entity_poly.pdbx_strand_id
1 'polypeptide(L)'
;MIKVQMQQTQQGWEHWDQGAWGAFENRSDPPLLTALAALRAESAPAARARQFRPVRGVRHLNFIQRTDAEKTTVRAWFSADGRTTYSRDLMDIAVKDFVLGHPTRDYSRRRSQRHKPVAVWTQTTHGHVHCESRLEREFVLLADFDPRVAHISAQPFTALWPNGFPLKKHTPDFGVLSPGLPVIAVDVKTPAAAAKPANIARHALIRETLAAAGIIHIVWTGLPESVTSNLSSFSKARPDPDLALTYGVELLRRWRPNVTVAELVRNAAQFSALDRPLALQVVRHLVWTGALRTDLNTPYTSAAVLEKP
;
A
#
# COMPACT_ATOMS: atom_id res chain seq x y z
N MET A 1 -14.47 -10.16 -1.47
CA MET A 1 -15.00 -8.81 -1.76
C MET A 1 -15.07 -8.01 -0.46
N ILE A 2 -14.19 -7.04 -0.25
CA ILE A 2 -14.28 -6.15 0.92
C ILE A 2 -15.44 -5.17 0.64
N LYS A 3 -16.56 -5.30 1.36
CA LYS A 3 -17.63 -4.29 1.33
C LYS A 3 -17.27 -3.17 2.30
N VAL A 4 -16.42 -2.24 1.88
CA VAL A 4 -16.35 -0.94 2.57
C VAL A 4 -17.45 -0.09 1.97
N GLN A 5 -18.59 0.01 2.65
CA GLN A 5 -19.65 0.90 2.21
C GLN A 5 -19.25 2.33 2.59
N MET A 6 -18.43 2.94 1.73
CA MET A 6 -18.01 4.33 1.90
C MET A 6 -19.15 5.23 1.42
N GLN A 7 -19.67 6.08 2.31
CA GLN A 7 -20.69 7.06 1.95
C GLN A 7 -20.21 7.91 0.77
N GLN A 8 -20.94 7.83 -0.35
CA GLN A 8 -20.82 8.77 -1.45
C GLN A 8 -20.96 10.19 -0.90
N THR A 9 -19.89 10.97 -0.99
CA THR A 9 -19.99 12.42 -0.84
C THR A 9 -19.96 13.03 -2.23
N GLN A 10 -20.91 13.92 -2.49
CA GLN A 10 -21.35 14.46 -3.78
C GLN A 10 -20.32 15.30 -4.57
N GLN A 11 -19.01 15.10 -4.40
CA GLN A 11 -17.97 15.84 -5.14
C GLN A 11 -16.91 14.86 -5.66
N GLY A 12 -16.74 14.84 -6.99
CA GLY A 12 -16.07 13.79 -7.74
C GLY A 12 -14.64 13.46 -7.33
N TRP A 13 -14.47 12.33 -6.65
CA TRP A 13 -13.18 11.68 -6.39
C TRP A 13 -13.32 10.18 -6.56
N GLU A 14 -12.44 9.56 -7.35
CA GLU A 14 -12.40 8.11 -7.52
C GLU A 14 -11.93 7.46 -6.22
N HIS A 15 -12.86 6.78 -5.57
CA HIS A 15 -12.66 6.04 -4.34
C HIS A 15 -11.69 4.86 -4.58
N TRP A 16 -11.10 4.30 -3.52
CA TRP A 16 -10.51 2.94 -3.53
C TRP A 16 -11.59 1.84 -3.73
N ASP A 17 -12.71 2.21 -4.35
CA ASP A 17 -13.90 1.40 -4.52
C ASP A 17 -13.93 0.75 -5.91
N GLN A 18 -14.71 -0.32 -6.01
CA GLN A 18 -14.69 -1.37 -7.04
C GLN A 18 -14.83 -0.89 -8.49
N GLY A 19 -15.32 0.33 -8.74
CA GLY A 19 -15.54 0.89 -10.08
C GLY A 19 -14.27 1.08 -10.90
N ALA A 20 -13.13 1.44 -10.29
CA ALA A 20 -11.85 1.57 -10.99
C ALA A 20 -11.10 0.24 -11.16
N TRP A 21 -11.57 -0.82 -10.48
CA TRP A 21 -10.81 -2.07 -10.28
C TRP A 21 -11.37 -3.26 -11.07
N GLY A 22 -12.58 -3.17 -11.62
CA GLY A 22 -13.26 -4.31 -12.23
C GLY A 22 -13.52 -5.45 -11.22
N ALA A 23 -14.26 -6.47 -11.66
CA ALA A 23 -14.47 -7.68 -10.86
C ALA A 23 -13.21 -8.55 -10.94
N PHE A 24 -12.36 -8.53 -9.91
CA PHE A 24 -11.21 -9.44 -9.82
C PHE A 24 -11.19 -10.20 -8.50
N GLU A 25 -11.06 -11.52 -8.64
CA GLU A 25 -10.85 -12.46 -7.55
C GLU A 25 -9.36 -12.78 -7.45
N ASN A 26 -8.75 -12.29 -6.38
CA ASN A 26 -7.54 -12.84 -5.76
C ASN A 26 -6.16 -12.44 -6.32
N ARG A 27 -5.16 -12.45 -5.42
CA ARG A 27 -3.73 -12.14 -5.64
C ARG A 27 -3.02 -13.09 -6.61
N SER A 28 -3.73 -14.13 -7.01
CA SER A 28 -3.20 -15.39 -7.54
C SER A 28 -3.04 -15.34 -9.05
N ASP A 29 -2.30 -14.36 -9.56
CA ASP A 29 -1.77 -14.39 -10.93
C ASP A 29 -0.32 -14.92 -10.84
N PRO A 30 -0.10 -16.24 -11.05
CA PRO A 30 1.20 -16.85 -10.80
C PRO A 30 2.31 -16.27 -11.69
N PRO A 31 2.10 -15.97 -12.99
CA PRO A 31 3.05 -15.25 -13.82
C PRO A 31 3.53 -13.92 -13.23
N LEU A 32 2.63 -13.03 -12.80
CA LEU A 32 3.04 -11.75 -12.22
C LEU A 32 3.78 -11.94 -10.90
N LEU A 33 3.27 -12.79 -9.99
CA LEU A 33 3.93 -13.04 -8.72
C LEU A 33 5.32 -13.67 -8.90
N THR A 34 5.47 -14.55 -9.88
CA THR A 34 6.76 -15.17 -10.23
C THR A 34 7.71 -14.14 -10.83
N ALA A 35 7.24 -13.29 -11.74
CA ALA A 35 8.04 -12.21 -12.31
C ALA A 35 8.48 -11.20 -11.22
N LEU A 36 7.58 -10.85 -10.30
CA LEU A 36 7.89 -10.00 -9.15
C LEU A 36 8.88 -10.66 -8.20
N ALA A 37 8.75 -11.96 -7.96
CA ALA A 37 9.70 -12.71 -7.13
C ALA A 37 11.08 -12.78 -7.77
N ALA A 38 11.16 -13.04 -9.08
CA ALA A 38 12.41 -13.02 -9.85
C ALA A 38 13.07 -11.64 -9.81
N LEU A 39 12.32 -10.56 -10.09
CA LEU A 39 12.81 -9.18 -9.98
C LEU A 39 13.27 -8.85 -8.55
N ARG A 40 12.58 -9.37 -7.52
CA ARG A 40 12.99 -9.18 -6.12
C ARG A 40 14.29 -9.92 -5.80
N ALA A 41 14.51 -11.09 -6.38
CA ALA A 41 15.74 -11.87 -6.21
C ALA A 41 16.95 -11.25 -6.94
N GLU A 42 16.73 -10.53 -8.04
CA GLU A 42 17.77 -9.77 -8.76
C GLU A 42 18.32 -8.59 -7.92
N SER A 43 17.50 -8.04 -7.03
CA SER A 43 17.95 -7.03 -6.06
C SER A 43 18.67 -7.74 -4.90
N ALA A 44 19.94 -7.42 -4.68
CA ALA A 44 20.63 -7.77 -3.43
C ALA A 44 19.76 -7.38 -2.22
N PRO A 45 19.89 -8.05 -1.04
CA PRO A 45 19.07 -7.81 0.16
C PRO A 45 19.40 -6.47 0.85
N ALA A 46 19.64 -5.42 0.08
CA ALA A 46 19.67 -4.06 0.58
C ALA A 46 18.25 -3.66 0.98
N ALA A 47 18.06 -3.27 2.24
CA ALA A 47 16.80 -2.74 2.71
C ALA A 47 16.33 -1.60 1.79
N ARG A 48 15.25 -1.83 1.04
CA ARG A 48 14.61 -0.80 0.18
C ARG A 48 14.22 0.44 0.98
N ALA A 49 13.99 0.23 2.28
CA ALA A 49 13.91 1.28 3.25
C ALA A 49 15.29 1.66 3.81
N ARG A 50 15.69 2.92 3.64
CA ARG A 50 16.93 3.47 4.20
C ARG A 50 16.77 3.74 5.69
N GLN A 51 17.05 2.74 6.52
CA GLN A 51 16.93 2.88 7.99
C GLN A 51 18.04 3.77 8.61
N PHE A 52 19.13 4.03 7.88
CA PHE A 52 20.41 4.54 8.43
C PHE A 52 20.91 5.86 7.81
N ARG A 53 20.09 6.93 7.82
CA ARG A 53 20.53 8.30 7.46
C ARG A 53 20.37 9.27 8.64
N PRO A 54 21.41 10.06 8.98
CA PRO A 54 21.35 11.02 10.09
C PRO A 54 20.32 12.13 9.82
N VAL A 55 19.76 12.67 10.90
CA VAL A 55 18.72 13.72 10.95
C VAL A 55 18.98 14.92 10.02
N ARG A 56 20.26 15.20 9.70
CA ARG A 56 20.75 16.37 8.96
C ARG A 56 21.40 16.05 7.60
N GLY A 57 20.96 15.01 6.89
CA GLY A 57 21.44 14.69 5.53
C GLY A 57 20.67 15.39 4.40
N VAL A 58 21.26 15.40 3.19
CA VAL A 58 20.58 15.84 1.95
C VAL A 58 19.34 14.95 1.72
N ARG A 59 18.17 15.57 1.67
CA ARG A 59 16.87 14.87 1.64
C ARG A 59 16.52 14.32 0.26
N HIS A 60 16.86 15.04 -0.80
CA HIS A 60 16.57 14.63 -2.17
C HIS A 60 17.86 14.11 -2.80
N LEU A 61 17.78 13.02 -3.54
CA LEU A 61 18.88 12.68 -4.44
C LEU A 61 19.03 13.81 -5.45
N ASN A 62 20.28 14.17 -5.76
CA ASN A 62 20.54 15.14 -6.80
C ASN A 62 20.02 14.56 -8.11
N PHE A 63 19.05 15.25 -8.71
CA PHE A 63 18.63 14.97 -10.06
C PHE A 63 19.81 15.34 -10.96
N ILE A 64 20.26 14.40 -11.79
CA ILE A 64 21.27 14.67 -12.82
C ILE A 64 20.80 15.87 -13.66
N GLN A 65 21.73 16.71 -14.10
CA GLN A 65 21.41 17.87 -14.93
C GLN A 65 20.78 17.39 -16.24
N ARG A 66 19.55 17.85 -16.53
CA ARG A 66 18.84 17.47 -17.77
C ARG A 66 19.61 17.93 -19.00
N THR A 67 19.73 17.07 -19.99
CA THR A 67 20.10 17.48 -21.35
C THR A 67 19.01 18.36 -21.97
N ASP A 68 19.33 19.13 -23.01
CA ASP A 68 18.34 20.00 -23.66
C ASP A 68 17.20 19.21 -24.33
N ALA A 69 17.49 18.00 -24.84
CA ALA A 69 16.47 17.09 -25.36
C ALA A 69 15.49 16.60 -24.27
N GLU A 70 15.97 16.38 -23.04
CA GLU A 70 15.12 15.95 -21.90
C GLU A 70 14.28 17.10 -21.29
N LYS A 71 14.39 18.32 -21.84
CA LYS A 71 13.59 19.46 -21.39
C LYS A 71 12.29 19.62 -22.18
N THR A 72 12.05 18.84 -23.23
CA THR A 72 10.88 18.99 -24.10
C THR A 72 9.73 18.04 -23.76
N THR A 73 10.01 16.89 -23.13
CA THR A 73 9.00 15.92 -22.68
C THR A 73 8.92 15.82 -21.16
N VAL A 74 7.87 15.18 -20.65
CA VAL A 74 7.79 14.82 -19.23
C VAL A 74 8.69 13.62 -18.98
N ARG A 75 9.59 13.74 -18.00
CA ARG A 75 10.53 12.68 -17.62
C ARG A 75 10.16 12.07 -16.28
N ALA A 76 10.31 10.77 -16.12
CA ALA A 76 10.24 10.10 -14.82
C ALA A 76 11.63 9.77 -14.29
N TRP A 77 11.90 10.23 -13.07
CA TRP A 77 13.17 10.04 -12.39
C TRP A 77 13.04 8.98 -11.32
N PHE A 78 13.84 7.93 -11.45
CA PHE A 78 13.89 6.80 -10.53
C PHE A 78 15.21 6.81 -9.77
N SER A 79 15.25 6.04 -8.69
CA SER A 79 16.45 5.80 -7.90
C SER A 79 16.77 4.31 -7.95
N ALA A 80 17.96 3.93 -8.44
CA ALA A 80 18.30 2.51 -8.64
C ALA A 80 18.66 1.78 -7.34
N ASP A 81 19.34 2.46 -6.41
CA ASP A 81 19.86 1.87 -5.18
C ASP A 81 19.72 2.82 -3.97
N GLY A 82 18.99 3.92 -4.17
CA GLY A 82 18.99 5.06 -3.26
C GLY A 82 20.25 5.93 -3.36
N ARG A 83 21.30 5.49 -4.04
CA ARG A 83 22.52 6.21 -4.43
C ARG A 83 22.32 7.09 -5.66
N THR A 84 21.97 6.38 -6.70
CA THR A 84 22.08 6.72 -8.11
C THR A 84 20.69 6.90 -8.70
N THR A 85 20.56 7.85 -9.62
CA THR A 85 19.30 8.15 -10.29
C THR A 85 19.42 7.87 -11.78
N TYR A 86 18.30 7.51 -12.39
CA TYR A 86 18.17 7.39 -13.83
C TYR A 86 16.84 7.99 -14.27
N SER A 87 16.78 8.44 -15.53
CA SER A 87 15.58 9.02 -16.13
C SER A 87 15.01 8.09 -17.19
N ARG A 88 13.68 8.09 -17.34
CA ARG A 88 12.97 7.58 -18.51
C ARG A 88 12.07 8.66 -19.07
N ASP A 89 11.69 8.51 -20.33
CA ASP A 89 10.52 9.21 -20.80
C ASP A 89 9.32 8.71 -20.00
N LEU A 90 8.38 9.60 -19.66
CA LEU A 90 7.19 9.16 -18.94
C LEU A 90 6.45 8.05 -19.71
N MET A 91 6.48 8.09 -21.04
CA MET A 91 5.82 7.11 -21.90
C MET A 91 6.55 5.76 -21.97
N ASP A 92 7.82 5.72 -21.54
CA ASP A 92 8.69 4.53 -21.62
C ASP A 92 8.87 3.83 -20.26
N ILE A 93 8.06 4.17 -19.25
CA ILE A 93 8.16 3.56 -17.93
C ILE A 93 7.71 2.11 -17.99
N ALA A 94 8.52 1.22 -17.41
CA ALA A 94 8.19 -0.19 -17.28
C ALA A 94 7.87 -0.56 -15.83
N VAL A 95 7.12 -1.65 -15.65
CA VAL A 95 6.79 -2.23 -14.32
C VAL A 95 8.06 -2.47 -13.49
N LYS A 96 9.15 -2.91 -14.11
CA LYS A 96 10.43 -3.12 -13.42
C LYS A 96 10.97 -1.86 -12.74
N ASP A 97 10.70 -0.67 -13.28
CA ASP A 97 11.18 0.59 -12.70
C ASP A 97 10.45 0.88 -11.36
N PHE A 98 9.20 0.45 -11.21
CA PHE A 98 8.48 0.49 -9.92
C PHE A 98 8.94 -0.59 -8.94
N VAL A 99 9.25 -1.79 -9.45
CA VAL A 99 9.60 -2.95 -8.60
C VAL A 99 11.02 -2.86 -8.07
N LEU A 100 11.96 -2.37 -8.89
CA LEU A 100 13.38 -2.24 -8.53
C LEU A 100 13.70 -0.84 -8.00
N GLY A 101 12.84 0.15 -8.27
CA GLY A 101 13.02 1.53 -7.83
C GLY A 101 13.06 1.64 -6.31
N HIS A 102 14.10 2.30 -5.80
CA HIS A 102 14.17 2.77 -4.43
C HIS A 102 13.49 4.13 -4.27
N PRO A 103 13.05 4.50 -3.05
CA PRO A 103 12.50 5.82 -2.78
C PRO A 103 13.41 6.95 -3.24
N THR A 104 12.84 7.89 -3.99
CA THR A 104 13.57 9.01 -4.62
C THR A 104 14.03 10.10 -3.65
N ARG A 105 13.62 10.03 -2.38
CA ARG A 105 14.10 10.90 -1.30
C ARG A 105 14.34 10.12 0.00
N ASP A 106 15.30 10.63 0.78
CA ASP A 106 15.53 10.24 2.17
C ASP A 106 14.52 10.92 3.10
N TYR A 107 14.28 10.33 4.28
CA TYR A 107 13.55 11.00 5.35
C TYR A 107 14.49 11.83 6.24
N SER A 108 13.98 12.93 6.77
CA SER A 108 14.63 13.67 7.87
C SER A 108 13.76 13.54 9.11
N ARG A 109 14.30 12.88 10.14
CA ARG A 109 13.68 12.79 11.48
C ARG A 109 14.00 14.05 12.27
N ARG A 110 13.08 15.00 12.38
CA ARG A 110 13.27 16.18 13.24
C ARG A 110 12.78 15.90 14.64
N ARG A 111 13.49 16.38 15.67
CA ARG A 111 13.10 16.19 17.09
C ARG A 111 11.66 16.71 17.34
N SER A 112 11.30 17.86 16.75
CA SER A 112 10.00 18.52 16.89
C SER A 112 8.86 17.96 16.01
N GLN A 113 9.12 17.03 15.09
CA GLN A 113 8.05 16.44 14.29
C GLN A 113 7.10 15.61 15.16
N ARG A 114 5.80 15.93 15.11
CA ARG A 114 4.73 15.17 15.79
C ARG A 114 4.61 13.73 15.29
N HIS A 115 4.92 13.49 14.02
CA HIS A 115 4.95 12.14 13.43
C HIS A 115 6.35 11.81 12.97
N LYS A 116 6.88 10.65 13.40
CA LYS A 116 8.19 10.17 12.98
C LYS A 116 8.03 9.30 11.72
N PRO A 117 8.86 9.53 10.68
CA PRO A 117 8.94 8.63 9.55
C PRO A 117 9.31 7.21 9.99
N VAL A 118 8.62 6.22 9.43
CA VAL A 118 8.81 4.80 9.72
C VAL A 118 8.94 4.00 8.42
N ALA A 119 9.66 2.90 8.51
CA ALA A 119 9.71 1.87 7.50
C ALA A 119 8.79 0.73 7.98
N VAL A 120 7.63 0.54 7.35
CA VAL A 120 6.65 -0.50 7.71
C VAL A 120 6.97 -1.77 6.94
N TRP A 121 7.15 -2.89 7.63
CA TRP A 121 7.23 -4.19 6.96
C TRP A 121 5.87 -4.58 6.38
N THR A 122 5.84 -4.92 5.10
CA THR A 122 4.64 -5.35 4.38
C THR A 122 4.77 -6.82 3.98
N GLN A 123 3.70 -7.60 4.15
CA GLN A 123 3.64 -8.97 3.63
C GLN A 123 3.58 -8.97 2.11
N THR A 124 3.05 -7.91 1.52
CA THR A 124 2.81 -7.80 0.08
C THR A 124 4.11 -7.68 -0.72
N THR A 125 4.99 -6.80 -0.25
CA THR A 125 6.30 -6.58 -0.87
C THR A 125 7.40 -7.47 -0.28
N HIS A 126 7.14 -8.20 0.82
CA HIS A 126 8.18 -8.89 1.62
C HIS A 126 9.35 -7.95 1.94
N GLY A 127 8.99 -6.74 2.34
CA GLY A 127 9.93 -5.65 2.45
C GLY A 127 9.35 -4.45 3.16
N HIS A 128 10.23 -3.51 3.47
CA HIS A 128 9.86 -2.28 4.14
C HIS A 128 9.40 -1.21 3.15
N VAL A 129 8.23 -0.63 3.41
CA VAL A 129 7.67 0.52 2.69
C VAL A 129 7.79 1.77 3.57
N HIS A 130 8.29 2.87 3.00
CA HIS A 130 8.47 4.11 3.74
C HIS A 130 7.17 4.89 3.91
N CYS A 131 6.96 5.43 5.11
CA CYS A 131 5.86 6.35 5.41
C CYS A 131 6.39 7.54 6.23
N GLU A 132 6.11 8.77 5.77
CA GLU A 132 6.49 10.02 6.43
C GLU A 132 5.38 10.58 7.35
N SER A 133 4.14 10.16 7.14
CA SER A 133 2.98 10.60 7.91
C SER A 133 2.16 9.45 8.51
N ARG A 134 1.24 9.77 9.44
CA ARG A 134 0.28 8.79 9.97
C ARG A 134 -0.63 8.26 8.86
N LEU A 135 -1.16 9.16 8.04
CA LEU A 135 -2.10 8.83 6.97
C LEU A 135 -1.46 7.92 5.91
N GLU A 136 -0.19 8.15 5.57
CA GLU A 136 0.58 7.25 4.70
C GLU A 136 0.69 5.82 5.25
N ARG A 137 0.84 5.64 6.57
CA ARG A 137 0.84 4.30 7.17
C ARG A 137 -0.52 3.62 7.07
N GLU A 138 -1.59 4.38 7.21
CA GLU A 138 -2.96 3.86 7.07
C GLU A 138 -3.21 3.39 5.63
N PHE A 139 -2.71 4.13 4.63
CA PHE A 139 -2.73 3.69 3.24
C PHE A 139 -1.93 2.41 3.03
N VAL A 140 -0.69 2.34 3.55
CA VAL A 140 0.14 1.12 3.41
C VAL A 140 -0.50 -0.08 4.10
N LEU A 141 -1.16 0.11 5.25
CA LEU A 141 -1.92 -0.96 5.91
C LEU A 141 -3.08 -1.47 5.03
N LEU A 142 -3.82 -0.57 4.38
CA LEU A 142 -4.89 -0.93 3.44
C LEU A 142 -4.33 -1.70 2.24
N ALA A 143 -3.28 -1.17 1.61
CA ALA A 143 -2.67 -1.78 0.44
C ALA A 143 -2.03 -3.14 0.76
N ASP A 144 -1.46 -3.31 1.96
CA ASP A 144 -0.89 -4.59 2.40
C ASP A 144 -1.96 -5.64 2.76
N PHE A 145 -3.15 -5.18 3.16
CA PHE A 145 -4.30 -6.04 3.46
C PHE A 145 -5.07 -6.46 2.20
N ASP A 146 -5.10 -5.62 1.16
CA ASP A 146 -5.88 -5.87 -0.06
C ASP A 146 -5.27 -7.03 -0.87
N PRO A 147 -5.98 -8.16 -1.03
CA PRO A 147 -5.44 -9.32 -1.73
C PRO A 147 -5.18 -9.05 -3.21
N ARG A 148 -5.71 -7.99 -3.81
CA ARG A 148 -5.45 -7.68 -5.23
C ARG A 148 -4.08 -7.06 -5.45
N VAL A 149 -3.46 -6.52 -4.40
CA VAL A 149 -2.18 -5.82 -4.50
C VAL A 149 -1.03 -6.82 -4.53
N ALA A 150 -0.18 -6.70 -5.54
CA ALA A 150 1.01 -7.54 -5.71
C ALA A 150 2.29 -6.83 -5.28
N HIS A 151 2.33 -5.50 -5.34
CA HIS A 151 3.50 -4.72 -4.94
C HIS A 151 3.13 -3.30 -4.48
N ILE A 152 3.88 -2.81 -3.48
CA ILE A 152 3.77 -1.45 -2.95
C ILE A 152 5.17 -0.83 -2.97
N SER A 153 5.28 0.32 -3.64
CA SER A 153 6.49 1.14 -3.74
C SER A 153 6.24 2.50 -3.09
N ALA A 154 7.18 2.98 -2.28
CA ALA A 154 7.11 4.33 -1.70
C ALA A 154 7.92 5.30 -2.57
N GLN A 155 7.30 6.42 -2.95
CA GLN A 155 7.91 7.48 -3.75
C GLN A 155 8.62 6.94 -4.99
N PRO A 156 7.89 6.17 -5.83
CA PRO A 156 8.47 5.32 -6.86
C PRO A 156 9.29 6.10 -7.89
N PHE A 157 8.84 7.30 -8.23
CA PHE A 157 9.52 8.18 -9.18
C PHE A 157 9.19 9.65 -8.92
N THR A 158 9.96 10.54 -9.52
CA THR A 158 9.62 11.96 -9.63
C THR A 158 9.35 12.32 -11.09
N ALA A 159 8.10 12.66 -11.40
CA ALA A 159 7.70 13.28 -12.66
C ALA A 159 8.27 14.70 -12.74
N LEU A 160 8.83 15.02 -13.89
CA LEU A 160 9.60 16.21 -14.16
C LEU A 160 9.11 16.80 -15.50
N TRP A 161 8.38 17.90 -15.45
CA TRP A 161 7.81 18.54 -16.63
C TRP A 161 8.81 19.47 -17.33
N PRO A 162 8.59 19.79 -18.61
CA PRO A 162 9.29 20.85 -19.34
C PRO A 162 9.18 22.23 -18.67
N ASN A 163 10.10 23.13 -19.01
CA ASN A 163 9.98 24.53 -18.60
C ASN A 163 8.74 25.17 -19.25
N GLY A 164 8.08 26.09 -18.54
CA GLY A 164 6.86 26.75 -19.02
C GLY A 164 5.56 25.99 -18.73
N PHE A 165 5.63 24.73 -18.28
CA PHE A 165 4.45 24.02 -17.79
C PHE A 165 4.00 24.55 -16.41
N PRO A 166 2.69 24.47 -16.08
CA PRO A 166 2.18 24.87 -14.77
C PRO A 166 2.76 24.04 -13.60
N LEU A 167 3.21 22.81 -13.88
CA LEU A 167 3.87 21.93 -12.94
C LEU A 167 5.35 21.85 -13.27
N LYS A 168 6.21 21.91 -12.25
CA LYS A 168 7.67 21.69 -12.40
C LYS A 168 8.06 20.25 -12.10
N LYS A 169 7.54 19.73 -10.98
CA LYS A 169 7.84 18.38 -10.49
C LYS A 169 6.74 17.85 -9.59
N HIS A 170 6.65 16.53 -9.53
CA HIS A 170 5.75 15.81 -8.63
C HIS A 170 6.32 14.41 -8.35
N THR A 171 6.21 13.99 -7.10
CA THR A 171 6.59 12.65 -6.64
C THR A 171 5.34 12.06 -6.00
N PRO A 172 4.72 11.01 -6.58
CA PRO A 172 3.64 10.30 -5.92
C PRO A 172 4.12 9.74 -4.58
N ASP A 173 3.25 9.66 -3.58
CA ASP A 173 3.62 9.08 -2.28
C ASP A 173 3.82 7.57 -2.40
N PHE A 174 2.98 6.89 -3.20
CA PHE A 174 3.08 5.45 -3.46
C PHE A 174 2.82 5.09 -4.92
N GLY A 175 3.34 3.93 -5.32
CA GLY A 175 2.94 3.20 -6.52
C GLY A 175 2.45 1.80 -6.13
N VAL A 176 1.28 1.42 -6.63
CA VAL A 176 0.65 0.11 -6.38
C VAL A 176 0.58 -0.65 -7.69
N LEU A 177 1.02 -1.91 -7.64
CA LEU A 177 0.90 -2.85 -8.76
C LEU A 177 -0.06 -3.96 -8.39
N SER A 178 -0.91 -4.32 -9.35
CA SER A 178 -1.90 -5.37 -9.24
C SER A 178 -1.91 -6.19 -10.53
N PRO A 179 -2.22 -7.49 -10.49
CA PRO A 179 -2.35 -8.31 -11.69
C PRO A 179 -3.35 -7.74 -12.69
N GLY A 180 -2.98 -7.69 -13.97
CA GLY A 180 -3.86 -7.28 -15.06
C GLY A 180 -4.33 -5.82 -15.03
N LEU A 181 -3.81 -4.98 -14.12
CA LEU A 181 -4.23 -3.59 -13.98
C LEU A 181 -3.08 -2.61 -14.25
N PRO A 182 -3.40 -1.40 -14.75
CA PRO A 182 -2.44 -0.31 -14.82
C PRO A 182 -1.80 0.01 -13.47
N VAL A 183 -0.61 0.61 -13.49
CA VAL A 183 0.02 1.09 -12.25
C VAL A 183 -0.84 2.20 -11.64
N ILE A 184 -1.04 2.15 -10.33
CA ILE A 184 -1.75 3.19 -9.60
C ILE A 184 -0.74 4.02 -8.81
N ALA A 185 -0.56 5.27 -9.21
CA ALA A 185 0.16 6.30 -8.46
C ALA A 185 -0.79 6.96 -7.44
N VAL A 186 -0.35 7.03 -6.18
CA VAL A 186 -1.16 7.51 -5.06
C VAL A 186 -0.50 8.71 -4.41
N ASP A 187 -1.26 9.80 -4.27
CA ASP A 187 -0.97 10.88 -3.33
C ASP A 187 -1.83 10.73 -2.08
N VAL A 188 -1.20 10.86 -0.91
CA VAL A 188 -1.91 10.85 0.36
C VAL A 188 -2.12 12.28 0.85
N LYS A 189 -3.37 12.64 1.13
CA LYS A 189 -3.75 13.99 1.60
C LYS A 189 -4.81 13.89 2.68
N THR A 190 -4.76 14.76 3.69
CA THR A 190 -5.92 14.88 4.59
C THR A 190 -7.13 15.39 3.80
N PRO A 191 -8.38 15.09 4.20
CA PRO A 191 -9.58 15.58 3.51
C PRO A 191 -9.57 17.10 3.32
N ALA A 192 -9.20 17.84 4.38
CA ALA A 192 -9.09 19.30 4.32
C ALA A 192 -7.98 19.80 3.38
N ALA A 193 -6.90 19.04 3.19
CA ALA A 193 -5.86 19.39 2.23
C ALA A 193 -6.31 19.04 0.80
N ALA A 194 -6.96 17.91 0.58
CA ALA A 194 -7.46 17.48 -0.72
C ALA A 194 -8.52 18.45 -1.28
N ALA A 195 -9.38 18.99 -0.41
CA ALA A 195 -10.45 19.94 -0.79
C ALA A 195 -9.95 21.33 -1.20
N LYS A 196 -8.66 21.67 -1.05
CA LYS A 196 -8.14 22.99 -1.43
C LYS A 196 -8.13 23.14 -2.96
N PRO A 197 -8.71 24.20 -3.54
CA PRO A 197 -8.77 24.38 -5.00
C PRO A 197 -7.43 24.25 -5.71
N ALA A 198 -6.35 24.77 -5.11
CA ALA A 198 -5.00 24.65 -5.65
C ALA A 198 -4.51 23.18 -5.73
N ASN A 199 -4.87 22.34 -4.75
CA ASN A 199 -4.52 20.92 -4.78
C ASN A 199 -5.37 20.15 -5.77
N ILE A 200 -6.67 20.49 -5.89
CA ILE A 200 -7.57 19.93 -6.89
C ILE A 200 -7.01 20.16 -8.30
N ALA A 201 -6.73 21.42 -8.65
CA ALA A 201 -6.18 21.79 -9.96
C ALA A 201 -4.81 21.13 -10.20
N ARG A 202 -3.94 21.11 -9.18
CA ARG A 202 -2.63 20.46 -9.26
C ARG A 202 -2.75 18.96 -9.56
N HIS A 203 -3.62 18.23 -8.85
CA HIS A 203 -3.77 16.79 -9.03
C HIS A 203 -4.55 16.43 -10.31
N ALA A 204 -5.42 17.32 -10.82
CA ALA A 204 -6.03 17.13 -12.14
C ALA A 204 -4.98 17.11 -13.25
N LEU A 205 -4.05 18.07 -13.25
CA LEU A 205 -2.94 18.11 -14.22
C LEU A 205 -2.00 16.91 -14.08
N ILE A 206 -1.73 16.47 -12.85
CA ILE A 206 -0.93 15.24 -12.59
C ILE A 206 -1.64 14.03 -13.18
N ARG A 207 -2.95 13.88 -12.92
CA ARG A 207 -3.74 12.77 -13.42
C ARG A 207 -3.76 12.70 -14.94
N GLU A 208 -4.01 13.82 -15.60
CA GLU A 208 -3.98 13.90 -17.07
C GLU A 208 -2.62 13.49 -17.63
N THR A 209 -1.53 14.01 -17.05
CA THR A 209 -0.17 13.69 -17.48
C THR A 209 0.15 12.20 -17.29
N LEU A 210 -0.19 11.62 -16.13
CA LEU A 210 0.09 10.22 -15.83
C LEU A 210 -0.80 9.25 -16.61
N ALA A 211 -2.05 9.62 -16.89
CA ALA A 211 -2.97 8.82 -17.69
C ALA A 211 -2.45 8.62 -19.13
N ALA A 212 -1.79 9.63 -19.72
CA ALA A 212 -1.15 9.50 -21.02
C ALA A 212 -0.07 8.39 -21.06
N ALA A 213 0.59 8.14 -19.94
CA ALA A 213 1.57 7.07 -19.77
C ALA A 213 0.97 5.74 -19.26
N GLY A 214 -0.36 5.61 -19.26
CA GLY A 214 -1.03 4.41 -18.75
C GLY A 214 -0.93 4.23 -17.24
N ILE A 215 -0.73 5.31 -16.47
CA ILE A 215 -0.67 5.29 -15.01
C ILE A 215 -1.93 5.96 -14.46
N ILE A 216 -2.69 5.23 -13.64
CA ILE A 216 -3.84 5.77 -12.92
C ILE A 216 -3.34 6.62 -11.75
N HIS A 217 -3.89 7.82 -11.58
CA HIS A 217 -3.56 8.69 -10.45
C HIS A 217 -4.75 8.91 -9.53
N ILE A 218 -4.56 8.58 -8.26
CA ILE A 218 -5.56 8.79 -7.20
C ILE A 218 -5.01 9.67 -6.09
N VAL A 219 -5.90 10.45 -5.47
CA VAL A 219 -5.65 11.14 -4.21
C VAL A 219 -6.42 10.42 -3.13
N TRP A 220 -5.71 9.77 -2.22
CA TRP A 220 -6.31 9.00 -1.13
C TRP A 220 -6.38 9.84 0.16
N THR A 221 -7.56 9.84 0.79
CA THR A 221 -7.87 10.75 1.91
C THR A 221 -8.14 10.09 3.25
N GLY A 222 -7.88 8.79 3.38
CA GLY A 222 -8.09 8.04 4.62
C GLY A 222 -9.22 7.03 4.56
N LEU A 223 -9.43 6.35 5.69
CA LEU A 223 -10.51 5.41 5.95
C LEU A 223 -11.26 5.82 7.23
N PRO A 224 -12.50 5.34 7.44
CA PRO A 224 -13.17 5.42 8.73
C PRO A 224 -12.31 4.83 9.85
N GLU A 225 -12.43 5.40 11.05
CA GLU A 225 -11.62 5.00 12.20
C GLU A 225 -11.80 3.52 12.57
N SER A 226 -13.00 2.96 12.39
CA SER A 226 -13.27 1.53 12.60
C SER A 226 -12.42 0.65 11.69
N VAL A 227 -12.37 0.96 10.40
CA VAL A 227 -11.57 0.24 9.40
C VAL A 227 -10.08 0.35 9.76
N THR A 228 -9.59 1.57 10.02
CA THR A 228 -8.18 1.80 10.38
C THR A 228 -7.78 1.05 11.65
N SER A 229 -8.64 1.07 12.68
CA SER A 229 -8.41 0.37 13.95
C SER A 229 -8.38 -1.15 13.76
N ASN A 230 -9.33 -1.69 12.99
CA ASN A 230 -9.40 -3.11 12.67
C ASN A 230 -8.15 -3.59 11.90
N LEU A 231 -7.78 -2.90 10.82
CA LEU A 231 -6.58 -3.22 10.05
C LEU A 231 -5.29 -3.11 10.88
N SER A 232 -5.19 -2.09 11.74
CA SER A 232 -4.09 -1.94 12.70
C SER A 232 -4.03 -3.09 13.70
N SER A 233 -5.18 -3.64 14.12
CA SER A 233 -5.25 -4.81 15.00
C SER A 233 -4.84 -6.10 14.27
N PHE A 234 -5.35 -6.32 13.05
CA PHE A 234 -5.08 -7.51 12.25
C PHE A 234 -3.64 -7.58 11.75
N SER A 235 -3.04 -6.45 11.35
CA SER A 235 -1.64 -6.39 10.92
C SER A 235 -0.65 -6.81 12.01
N LYS A 236 -1.02 -6.68 13.29
CA LYS A 236 -0.22 -7.10 14.44
C LYS A 236 -0.39 -8.58 14.78
N ALA A 237 -1.38 -9.25 14.20
CA ALA A 237 -1.59 -10.68 14.38
C ALA A 237 -0.60 -11.47 13.50
N ARG A 238 0.61 -11.63 14.03
CA ARG A 238 1.72 -12.39 13.43
C ARG A 238 2.02 -13.62 14.30
N PRO A 239 1.15 -14.64 14.32
CA PRO A 239 1.46 -15.90 14.98
C PRO A 239 2.67 -16.57 14.34
N ASP A 240 3.33 -17.43 15.10
CA ASP A 240 4.34 -18.35 14.56
C ASP A 240 3.74 -19.16 13.38
N PRO A 241 4.50 -19.43 12.30
CA PRO A 241 3.98 -20.15 11.13
C PRO A 241 3.39 -21.53 11.44
N ASP A 242 3.97 -22.29 12.37
CA ASP A 242 3.48 -23.62 12.73
C ASP A 242 2.17 -23.53 13.52
N LEU A 243 2.05 -22.51 14.39
CA LEU A 243 0.79 -22.20 15.07
C LEU A 243 -0.28 -21.76 14.06
N ALA A 244 0.07 -20.91 13.10
CA ALA A 244 -0.85 -20.44 12.06
C ALA A 244 -1.36 -21.60 11.21
N LEU A 245 -0.49 -22.52 10.83
CA LEU A 245 -0.84 -23.70 10.04
C LEU A 245 -1.72 -24.67 10.84
N THR A 246 -1.26 -25.06 12.03
CA THR A 246 -1.93 -26.06 12.86
C THR A 246 -3.30 -25.58 13.32
N TYR A 247 -3.36 -24.39 13.93
CA TYR A 247 -4.61 -23.87 14.48
C TYR A 247 -5.48 -23.20 13.43
N GLY A 248 -4.90 -22.67 12.36
CA GLY A 248 -5.67 -22.11 11.25
C GLY A 248 -6.57 -23.15 10.61
N VAL A 249 -6.04 -24.35 10.35
CA VAL A 249 -6.83 -25.47 9.80
C VAL A 249 -7.96 -25.87 10.75
N GLU A 250 -7.68 -25.99 12.05
CA GLU A 250 -8.70 -26.38 13.02
C GLU A 250 -9.81 -25.33 13.14
N LEU A 251 -9.46 -24.05 13.24
CA LEU A 251 -10.43 -22.94 13.23
C LEU A 251 -11.29 -22.97 11.96
N LEU A 252 -10.67 -23.14 10.78
CA LEU A 252 -11.40 -23.20 9.50
C LEU A 252 -12.32 -24.41 9.37
N ARG A 253 -11.98 -25.56 9.99
CA ARG A 253 -12.83 -26.76 10.10
C ARG A 253 -14.04 -26.54 11.01
N ARG A 254 -13.90 -25.73 12.05
CA ARG A 254 -14.98 -25.40 13.00
C ARG A 254 -15.85 -24.22 12.60
N TRP A 255 -15.44 -23.46 11.58
CA TRP A 255 -16.24 -22.38 11.04
C TRP A 255 -17.62 -22.88 10.56
N ARG A 256 -18.66 -22.10 10.84
CA ARG A 256 -20.05 -22.30 10.39
C ARG A 256 -20.63 -20.95 9.94
N PRO A 257 -21.65 -20.91 9.07
CA PRO A 257 -22.31 -19.66 8.71
C PRO A 257 -22.77 -18.87 9.94
N ASN A 258 -22.59 -17.55 9.91
CA ASN A 258 -22.92 -16.62 11.00
C ASN A 258 -22.15 -16.83 12.32
N VAL A 259 -21.06 -17.62 12.32
CA VAL A 259 -20.27 -17.85 13.54
C VAL A 259 -19.59 -16.55 13.98
N THR A 260 -19.71 -16.24 15.27
CA THR A 260 -18.98 -15.13 15.89
C THR A 260 -17.55 -15.52 16.23
N VAL A 261 -16.67 -14.53 16.41
CA VAL A 261 -15.30 -14.76 16.92
C VAL A 261 -15.32 -15.55 18.24
N ALA A 262 -16.23 -15.21 19.16
CA ALA A 262 -16.36 -15.88 20.45
C ALA A 262 -16.75 -17.36 20.28
N GLU A 263 -17.73 -17.65 19.44
CA GLU A 263 -18.17 -19.02 19.17
C GLU A 263 -17.08 -19.84 18.49
N LEU A 264 -16.41 -19.29 17.49
CA LEU A 264 -15.36 -19.99 16.78
C LEU A 264 -14.22 -20.39 17.71
N VAL A 265 -13.78 -19.46 18.56
CA VAL A 265 -12.72 -19.72 19.55
C VAL A 265 -13.15 -20.74 20.60
N ARG A 266 -14.39 -20.66 21.10
CA ARG A 266 -14.93 -21.67 22.04
C ARG A 266 -14.99 -23.06 21.40
N ASN A 267 -15.49 -23.14 20.17
CA ASN A 267 -15.62 -24.40 19.42
C ASN A 267 -14.25 -25.02 19.11
N ALA A 268 -13.22 -24.20 18.88
CA ALA A 268 -11.86 -24.72 18.72
C ALA A 268 -11.28 -25.22 20.05
N ALA A 269 -11.43 -24.45 21.13
CA ALA A 269 -10.91 -24.81 22.46
C ALA A 269 -11.55 -26.07 23.07
N GLN A 270 -12.80 -26.40 22.70
CA GLN A 270 -13.46 -27.62 23.16
C GLN A 270 -12.87 -28.91 22.58
N PHE A 271 -12.19 -28.82 21.43
CA PHE A 271 -11.74 -29.99 20.68
C PHE A 271 -10.24 -29.98 20.37
N SER A 272 -9.56 -28.91 20.75
CA SER A 272 -8.11 -28.76 20.67
C SER A 272 -7.61 -28.13 21.96
N ALA A 273 -6.36 -28.42 22.34
CA ALA A 273 -5.71 -27.79 23.50
C ALA A 273 -5.29 -26.32 23.21
N LEU A 274 -6.05 -25.63 22.35
CA LEU A 274 -5.74 -24.29 21.90
C LEU A 274 -6.10 -23.25 22.96
N ASP A 275 -5.10 -22.55 23.46
CA ASP A 275 -5.31 -21.43 24.37
C ASP A 275 -6.06 -20.27 23.67
N ARG A 276 -6.96 -19.63 24.41
CA ARG A 276 -7.88 -18.61 23.90
C ARG A 276 -7.17 -17.39 23.29
N PRO A 277 -6.13 -16.80 23.90
CA PRO A 277 -5.37 -15.70 23.29
C PRO A 277 -4.68 -16.11 21.99
N LEU A 278 -4.14 -17.32 21.90
CA LEU A 278 -3.54 -17.86 20.68
C LEU A 278 -4.60 -18.05 19.59
N ALA A 279 -5.76 -18.60 19.93
CA ALA A 279 -6.89 -18.71 18.99
C ALA A 279 -7.29 -17.34 18.43
N LEU A 280 -7.43 -16.33 19.29
CA LEU A 280 -7.77 -14.96 18.86
C LEU A 280 -6.70 -14.35 17.95
N GLN A 281 -5.42 -14.59 18.24
CA GLN A 281 -4.32 -14.17 17.37
C GLN A 281 -4.41 -14.85 16.00
N VAL A 282 -4.67 -16.16 15.95
CA VAL A 282 -4.79 -16.90 14.70
C VAL A 282 -6.05 -16.48 13.92
N VAL A 283 -7.19 -16.25 14.56
CA VAL A 283 -8.40 -15.71 13.88
C VAL A 283 -8.10 -14.36 13.21
N ARG A 284 -7.45 -13.43 13.93
CA ARG A 284 -7.05 -12.13 13.35
C ARG A 284 -6.07 -12.30 12.19
N HIS A 285 -5.15 -13.27 12.30
CA HIS A 285 -4.23 -13.61 11.22
C HIS A 285 -4.97 -14.16 9.99
N LEU A 286 -5.95 -15.05 10.18
CA LEU A 286 -6.79 -15.57 9.10
C LEU A 286 -7.62 -14.47 8.43
N VAL A 287 -8.09 -13.48 9.18
CA VAL A 287 -8.73 -12.29 8.59
C VAL A 287 -7.72 -11.47 7.78
N TRP A 288 -6.51 -11.25 8.33
CA TRP A 288 -5.45 -10.52 7.63
C TRP A 288 -5.01 -11.19 6.32
N THR A 289 -4.90 -12.51 6.29
CA THR A 289 -4.52 -13.27 5.10
C THR A 289 -5.69 -13.54 4.15
N GLY A 290 -6.90 -13.09 4.51
CA GLY A 290 -8.11 -13.26 3.70
C GLY A 290 -8.68 -14.68 3.71
N ALA A 291 -8.23 -15.56 4.61
CA ALA A 291 -8.83 -16.89 4.83
C ALA A 291 -10.18 -16.82 5.58
N LEU A 292 -10.40 -15.74 6.32
CA LEU A 292 -11.69 -15.35 6.88
C LEU A 292 -11.97 -13.88 6.55
N ARG A 293 -13.23 -13.47 6.64
CA ARG A 293 -13.68 -12.09 6.46
C ARG A 293 -14.57 -11.65 7.62
N THR A 294 -14.65 -10.35 7.82
CA THR A 294 -15.55 -9.69 8.78
C THR A 294 -15.89 -8.32 8.22
N ASP A 295 -17.00 -7.73 8.67
CA ASP A 295 -17.26 -6.32 8.40
C ASP A 295 -16.19 -5.45 9.06
N LEU A 296 -15.53 -4.62 8.27
CA LEU A 296 -14.49 -3.70 8.73
C LEU A 296 -15.05 -2.36 9.20
N ASN A 297 -16.29 -2.04 8.85
CA ASN A 297 -16.90 -0.74 9.16
C ASN A 297 -17.38 -0.67 10.62
N THR A 298 -17.51 -1.82 11.27
CA THR A 298 -17.84 -1.94 12.70
C THR A 298 -16.59 -2.29 13.52
N PRO A 299 -16.45 -1.80 14.77
CA PRO A 299 -15.33 -2.18 15.63
C PRO A 299 -15.24 -3.70 15.82
N TYR A 300 -14.07 -4.28 15.59
CA TYR A 300 -13.85 -5.72 15.74
C TYR A 300 -13.91 -6.12 17.23
N THR A 301 -14.93 -6.91 17.58
CA THR A 301 -15.14 -7.45 18.93
C THR A 301 -15.29 -8.97 18.88
N SER A 302 -15.46 -9.60 20.04
CA SER A 302 -15.75 -11.04 20.13
C SER A 302 -17.11 -11.42 19.52
N ALA A 303 -18.02 -10.45 19.30
CA ALA A 303 -19.31 -10.67 18.66
C ALA A 303 -19.26 -10.47 17.12
N ALA A 304 -18.11 -10.08 16.57
CA ALA A 304 -17.96 -9.92 15.12
C ALA A 304 -18.23 -11.26 14.42
N VAL A 305 -19.02 -11.22 13.34
CA VAL A 305 -19.34 -12.38 12.52
C VAL A 305 -18.21 -12.64 11.53
N LEU A 306 -17.82 -13.91 11.40
CA LEU A 306 -16.78 -14.35 10.49
C LEU A 306 -17.40 -15.04 9.29
N GLU A 307 -16.97 -14.64 8.09
CA GLU A 307 -17.38 -15.21 6.82
C GLU A 307 -16.21 -15.94 6.15
N LYS A 308 -16.51 -16.93 5.32
CA LYS A 308 -15.52 -17.49 4.39
C LYS A 308 -15.48 -16.65 3.09
N PRO A 309 -14.34 -16.63 2.38
CA PRO A 309 -14.15 -15.84 1.17
C PRO A 309 -15.13 -16.12 0.03
#